data_AF-A0A8T3TI89-F1
#
_entry.id   AF-A0A8T3TI89-F1
#
_cell.length_a   1.000
_cell.length_b   1.000
_cell.length_c   1.000
_cell.angle_alpha   90.00
_cell.angle_beta   90.00
_cell.angle_gamma   90.00
#
_symmetry.space_group_name_H-M   'P 1'
#
loop_
_entity.id
_entity.type
_entity.pdbx_description
1 polymer ?
#
loop_
_entity_poly.entity_id
_entity_poly.type
_entity_poly.pdbx_seq_one_letter_code
_entity_poly.pdbx_strand_id
1 'polypeptide(L)'
;TRLIVLDSRAARVLRDGQREMLDETEWQWLEENVEGEMDHLVIASSLPMLMAQGMHHAETWSERVGDGAWGRLPARAMEKVRRALDMEHWAAFGNSLERLMKLLAEVGGGRRGAAPASIVMVSGDVHHGYLARIAYRRSSGVRSAVYQSVTSPFRNPLGRGERMFQRISASRGMAAVTRLLAASAGVSQPIVRWRRLEGLAFENQVSTLEMSGRNAILRLEKAVATDGPEGAGLEALWERRLAPAPKEAETMATDTNGAPADHGRPDGNDRLASPIAASHAR
;
A
#
# COMPACT_ATOMS: atom_id res chain seq x y z
N THR A 1 -13.33 -9.19 -3.17
CA THR A 1 -12.50 -8.50 -2.16
C THR A 1 -12.48 -9.28 -0.87
N ARG A 2 -11.36 -9.27 -0.15
CA ARG A 2 -11.26 -9.83 1.20
C ARG A 2 -10.79 -8.75 2.18
N LEU A 3 -11.49 -8.64 3.31
CA LEU A 3 -11.14 -7.78 4.44
C LEU A 3 -10.71 -8.66 5.61
N ILE A 4 -9.52 -8.39 6.14
CA ILE A 4 -8.99 -9.02 7.34
C ILE A 4 -8.79 -7.93 8.38
N VAL A 5 -9.22 -8.14 9.61
CA VAL A 5 -9.08 -7.18 10.71
C VAL A 5 -8.22 -7.83 11.79
N LEU A 6 -7.08 -7.21 12.09
CA LEU A 6 -6.10 -7.70 13.07
C LEU A 6 -6.22 -6.93 14.37
N ASP A 7 -6.06 -7.62 15.50
CA ASP A 7 -5.92 -6.99 16.81
C ASP A 7 -4.44 -6.78 17.16
N SER A 8 -3.85 -5.71 16.62
CA SER A 8 -2.46 -5.32 16.91
C SER A 8 -2.24 -4.68 18.30
N ARG A 9 -3.19 -4.81 19.23
CA ARG A 9 -3.08 -4.30 20.61
C ARG A 9 -3.15 -5.45 21.62
N ALA A 10 -4.21 -6.25 21.59
CA ALA A 10 -4.41 -7.32 22.57
C ALA A 10 -3.54 -8.56 22.30
N ALA A 11 -3.23 -8.86 21.03
CA ALA A 11 -2.49 -10.05 20.64
C ALA A 11 -0.95 -9.94 20.79
N ARG A 12 -0.46 -8.78 21.23
CA ARG A 12 0.99 -8.55 21.34
C ARG A 12 1.62 -9.47 22.36
N VAL A 13 2.75 -10.05 21.97
CA VAL A 13 3.62 -10.82 22.86
C VAL A 13 4.76 -9.92 23.32
N LEU A 14 4.90 -9.75 24.64
CA LEU A 14 5.94 -8.91 25.27
C LEU A 14 6.65 -9.66 26.41
N ARG A 15 7.22 -10.85 26.12
CA ARG A 15 7.84 -11.73 27.13
C ARG A 15 9.29 -12.06 26.74
N ASP A 16 10.19 -12.07 27.72
CA ASP A 16 11.54 -12.68 27.67
C ASP A 16 12.29 -12.60 26.33
N GLY A 17 12.54 -11.37 25.84
CA GLY A 17 13.32 -11.16 24.61
C GLY A 17 12.59 -11.50 23.32
N GLN A 18 11.32 -11.89 23.39
CA GLN A 18 10.42 -12.05 22.26
C GLN A 18 9.41 -10.91 22.26
N ARG A 19 9.35 -10.18 21.14
CA ARG A 19 8.36 -9.13 20.90
C ARG A 19 7.73 -9.35 19.54
N GLU A 20 6.46 -9.73 19.55
CA GLU A 20 5.68 -9.96 18.33
C GLU A 20 4.39 -9.15 18.41
N MET A 21 3.97 -8.62 17.25
CA MET A 21 2.75 -7.82 17.13
C MET A 21 1.49 -8.69 17.21
N LEU A 22 1.59 -9.92 16.66
CA LEU A 22 0.55 -10.95 16.73
C LEU A 22 1.17 -12.18 17.39
N ASP A 23 0.38 -12.92 18.14
CA ASP A 23 0.78 -14.25 18.61
C ASP A 23 0.76 -15.28 17.45
N GLU A 24 1.33 -16.45 17.67
CA GLU A 24 1.47 -17.46 16.62
C GLU A 24 0.10 -17.99 16.11
N THR A 25 -0.93 -17.99 16.96
CA THR A 25 -2.27 -18.43 16.56
C THR A 25 -2.89 -17.42 15.58
N GLU A 26 -2.77 -16.13 15.90
CA GLU A 26 -3.21 -15.06 15.00
C GLU A 26 -2.40 -15.03 13.70
N TRP A 27 -1.11 -15.32 13.74
CA TRP A 27 -0.29 -15.45 12.53
C TRP A 27 -0.77 -16.57 11.62
N GLN A 28 -1.01 -17.77 12.16
CA GLN A 28 -1.52 -18.90 11.39
C GLN A 28 -2.88 -18.57 10.78
N TRP A 29 -3.77 -17.98 11.58
CA TRP A 29 -5.08 -17.54 11.09
C TRP A 29 -4.96 -16.51 9.96
N LEU A 30 -4.09 -15.51 10.07
CA LEU A 30 -3.84 -14.55 9.01
C LEU A 30 -3.31 -15.22 7.73
N GLU A 31 -2.33 -16.12 7.88
CA GLU A 31 -1.69 -16.81 6.75
C GLU A 31 -2.70 -17.68 5.97
N GLU A 32 -3.58 -18.40 6.67
CA GLU A 32 -4.68 -19.16 6.08
C GLU A 32 -5.70 -18.25 5.38
N ASN A 33 -6.06 -17.13 6.01
CA ASN A 33 -7.08 -16.22 5.50
C ASN A 33 -6.60 -15.34 4.35
N VAL A 34 -5.31 -15.35 3.99
CA VAL A 34 -4.82 -14.68 2.75
C VAL A 34 -4.69 -15.63 1.56
N GLU A 35 -5.07 -16.91 1.70
CA GLU A 35 -5.01 -17.89 0.60
C GLU A 35 -6.23 -17.85 -0.33
N GLY A 36 -6.00 -18.14 -1.61
CA GLY A 36 -7.03 -18.22 -2.64
C GLY A 36 -7.18 -16.96 -3.49
N GLU A 37 -8.23 -16.93 -4.31
CA GLU A 37 -8.44 -15.85 -5.27
C GLU A 37 -9.21 -14.68 -4.65
N MET A 38 -8.71 -13.47 -4.88
CA MET A 38 -9.37 -12.24 -4.48
C MET A 38 -8.98 -11.10 -5.42
N ASP A 39 -9.95 -10.24 -5.76
CA ASP A 39 -9.64 -9.03 -6.54
C ASP A 39 -8.80 -8.03 -5.75
N HIS A 40 -9.06 -7.93 -4.45
CA HIS A 40 -8.39 -7.03 -3.53
C HIS A 40 -8.25 -7.67 -2.16
N LEU A 41 -7.14 -7.35 -1.48
CA LEU A 41 -6.92 -7.65 -0.08
C LEU A 41 -6.86 -6.34 0.72
N VAL A 42 -7.67 -6.23 1.77
CA VAL A 42 -7.62 -5.14 2.73
C VAL A 42 -7.28 -5.74 4.09
N ILE A 43 -6.23 -5.21 4.73
CA ILE A 43 -5.87 -5.61 6.11
C ILE A 43 -5.98 -4.38 6.99
N ALA A 44 -6.90 -4.44 7.95
CA ALA A 44 -7.08 -3.41 8.96
C ALA A 44 -6.27 -3.76 10.22
N SER A 45 -5.62 -2.75 10.78
CA SER A 45 -4.85 -2.84 12.03
C SER A 45 -5.01 -1.50 12.75
N SER A 46 -5.09 -1.52 14.09
CA SER A 46 -5.19 -0.26 14.84
C SER A 46 -3.95 0.61 14.63
N LEU A 47 -2.79 -0.03 14.46
CA LEU A 47 -1.52 0.65 14.23
C LEU A 47 -1.06 0.62 12.76
N PRO A 48 -0.42 1.69 12.27
CA PRO A 48 0.27 1.67 11.00
C PRO A 48 1.45 0.70 10.97
N MET A 49 1.56 -0.05 9.86
CA MET A 49 2.68 -0.94 9.58
C MET A 49 3.98 -0.16 9.30
N LEU A 50 3.89 0.90 8.49
CA LEU A 50 5.00 1.75 8.09
C LEU A 50 4.76 3.19 8.54
N MET A 51 5.73 3.80 9.20
CA MET A 51 5.63 5.17 9.67
C MET A 51 6.29 6.15 8.69
N ALA A 52 6.19 7.45 8.97
CA ALA A 52 7.12 8.42 8.41
C ALA A 52 8.56 7.90 8.57
N GLN A 53 9.37 7.95 7.50
CA GLN A 53 10.68 7.27 7.47
C GLN A 53 11.58 7.60 8.67
N GLY A 54 11.58 8.86 9.12
CA GLY A 54 12.33 9.26 10.31
C GLY A 54 11.86 8.54 11.58
N MET A 55 10.56 8.54 11.83
CA MET A 55 9.95 7.86 12.98
C MET A 55 10.14 6.34 12.89
N HIS A 56 9.96 5.77 11.71
CA HIS A 56 10.12 4.33 11.47
C HIS A 56 11.53 3.86 11.83
N HIS A 57 12.57 4.54 11.34
CA HIS A 57 13.94 4.17 11.67
C HIS A 57 14.28 4.43 13.14
N ALA A 58 13.70 5.45 13.77
CA ALA A 58 13.88 5.70 15.20
C ALA A 58 13.27 4.58 16.06
N GLU A 59 12.11 4.05 15.69
CA GLU A 59 11.47 2.91 16.37
C GLU A 59 12.22 1.60 16.20
N THR A 60 12.73 1.31 15.00
CA THR A 60 13.55 0.11 14.80
C THR A 60 14.92 0.25 15.50
N TRP A 61 15.50 1.45 15.53
CA TRP A 61 16.70 1.71 16.32
C TRP A 61 16.46 1.48 17.82
N SER A 62 15.38 2.04 18.36
CA SER A 62 15.08 1.90 19.79
C SER A 62 14.78 0.45 20.17
N GLU A 63 14.16 -0.32 19.27
CA GLU A 63 13.93 -1.77 19.44
C GLU A 63 15.27 -2.49 19.61
N ARG A 64 16.17 -2.34 18.63
CA ARG A 64 17.48 -3.01 18.66
C ARG A 64 18.34 -2.63 19.86
N VAL A 65 18.32 -1.36 20.25
CA VAL A 65 19.02 -0.92 21.47
C VAL A 65 18.36 -1.50 22.71
N GLY A 66 17.02 -1.55 22.76
CA GLY A 66 16.24 -2.17 23.83
C GLY A 66 16.49 -3.67 23.98
N ASP A 67 16.78 -4.37 22.88
CA ASP A 67 17.17 -5.79 22.88
C ASP A 67 18.65 -6.02 23.24
N GLY A 68 19.40 -4.95 23.52
CA GLY A 68 20.78 -5.04 23.99
C GLY A 68 21.85 -4.98 22.91
N ALA A 69 21.55 -4.45 21.71
CA ALA A 69 22.57 -4.23 20.67
C ALA A 69 23.79 -3.43 21.19
N TRP A 70 23.60 -2.54 22.17
CA TRP A 70 24.66 -1.76 22.82
C TRP A 70 24.91 -2.17 24.29
N GLY A 71 24.49 -3.37 24.68
CA GLY A 71 24.66 -3.89 26.04
C GLY A 71 23.51 -3.58 27.00
N ARG A 72 23.62 -4.09 28.23
CA ARG A 72 22.50 -4.16 29.20
C ARG A 72 22.07 -2.82 29.77
N LEU A 73 22.98 -1.87 29.97
CA LEU A 73 22.65 -0.56 30.54
C LEU A 73 21.89 0.32 29.52
N PRO A 74 22.37 0.49 28.27
CA PRO A 74 21.60 1.18 27.24
C PRO A 74 20.23 0.53 26.97
N ALA A 75 20.13 -0.80 26.99
CA ALA A 75 18.86 -1.51 26.84
C ALA A 75 17.82 -1.10 27.88
N ARG A 76 18.20 -1.07 29.17
CA ARG A 76 17.30 -0.65 30.25
C ARG A 76 16.88 0.81 30.14
N ALA A 77 17.79 1.70 29.75
CA ALA A 77 17.47 3.10 29.52
C ALA A 77 16.52 3.26 28.33
N MET A 78 16.77 2.54 27.24
CA MET A 78 15.95 2.58 26.03
C MET A 78 14.55 2.04 26.26
N GLU A 79 14.39 0.97 27.04
CA GLU A 79 13.08 0.44 27.41
C GLU A 79 12.24 1.49 28.18
N LYS A 80 12.88 2.33 29.02
CA LYS A 80 12.18 3.46 29.67
C LYS A 80 11.76 4.51 28.65
N VAL A 81 12.63 4.86 27.71
CA VAL A 81 12.33 5.83 26.65
C VAL A 81 11.19 5.33 25.76
N ARG A 82 11.20 4.07 25.35
CA ARG A 82 10.17 3.47 24.50
C ARG A 82 8.79 3.53 25.14
N ARG A 83 8.69 3.24 26.43
CA ARG A 83 7.44 3.33 27.20
C ARG A 83 6.97 4.78 27.36
N ALA A 84 7.90 5.72 27.56
CA ALA A 84 7.58 7.13 27.73
C ALA A 84 7.14 7.82 26.42
N LEU A 85 7.64 7.35 25.28
CA LEU A 85 7.38 7.92 23.96
C LEU A 85 6.37 7.10 23.13
N ASP A 86 5.72 6.11 23.74
CA ASP A 86 4.73 5.23 23.09
C ASP A 86 5.25 4.63 21.77
N MET A 87 6.49 4.11 21.78
CA MET A 87 7.14 3.52 20.61
C MET A 87 6.63 2.10 20.37
N GLU A 88 5.35 2.00 20.02
CA GLU A 88 4.59 0.75 20.01
C GLU A 88 4.09 0.31 18.62
N HIS A 89 4.44 1.04 17.57
CA HIS A 89 4.05 0.71 16.20
C HIS A 89 4.80 -0.53 15.68
N TRP A 90 4.34 -1.08 14.55
CA TRP A 90 4.95 -2.25 13.90
C TRP A 90 6.45 -2.11 13.62
N ALA A 91 6.96 -0.89 13.40
CA ALA A 91 8.39 -0.64 13.20
C ALA A 91 9.27 -0.95 14.44
N ALA A 92 8.62 -1.08 15.59
CA ALA A 92 9.18 -1.41 16.88
C ALA A 92 9.08 -2.91 17.21
N PHE A 93 8.56 -3.72 16.26
CA PHE A 93 8.39 -5.18 16.28
C PHE A 93 8.93 -5.76 14.95
N GLY A 94 10.25 -5.70 14.77
CA GLY A 94 10.94 -5.94 13.50
C GLY A 94 10.65 -7.30 12.87
N ASN A 95 10.61 -8.38 13.68
CA ASN A 95 10.29 -9.73 13.19
C ASN A 95 8.88 -9.81 12.60
N SER A 96 7.88 -9.34 13.36
CA SER A 96 6.48 -9.26 12.92
C SER A 96 6.32 -8.41 11.66
N LEU A 97 6.97 -7.25 11.60
CA LEU A 97 6.94 -6.39 10.42
C LEU A 97 7.56 -7.10 9.20
N GLU A 98 8.71 -7.78 9.37
CA GLU A 98 9.36 -8.54 8.31
C GLU A 98 8.48 -9.71 7.82
N ARG A 99 7.87 -10.48 8.75
CA ARG A 99 6.94 -11.57 8.43
C ARG A 99 5.75 -11.05 7.63
N LEU A 100 5.12 -9.95 8.07
CA LEU A 100 4.02 -9.33 7.34
C LEU A 100 4.45 -8.89 5.94
N MET A 101 5.57 -8.17 5.79
CA MET A 101 6.04 -7.73 4.47
C MET A 101 6.35 -8.91 3.53
N LYS A 102 6.88 -10.02 4.04
CA LYS A 102 7.09 -11.25 3.25
C LYS A 102 5.76 -11.87 2.82
N LEU A 103 4.79 -11.96 3.72
CA LEU A 103 3.45 -12.46 3.42
C LEU A 103 2.75 -11.61 2.34
N LEU A 104 2.80 -10.28 2.45
CA LEU A 104 2.25 -9.39 1.42
C LEU A 104 2.97 -9.56 0.07
N ALA A 105 4.27 -9.86 0.08
CA ALA A 105 5.02 -10.17 -1.14
C ALA A 105 4.60 -11.51 -1.76
N GLU A 106 4.24 -12.50 -0.95
CA GLU A 106 3.72 -13.79 -1.41
C GLU A 106 2.35 -13.64 -2.06
N VAL A 107 1.42 -12.98 -1.37
CA VAL A 107 0.09 -12.67 -1.90
C VAL A 107 0.22 -11.83 -3.17
N GLY A 108 0.98 -10.74 -3.12
CA GLY A 108 1.13 -9.83 -4.24
C GLY A 108 1.91 -10.40 -5.42
N GLY A 109 2.72 -11.43 -5.18
CA GLY A 109 3.41 -12.22 -6.20
C GLY A 109 2.57 -13.38 -6.76
N GLY A 110 1.42 -13.66 -6.15
CA GLY A 110 0.55 -14.77 -6.53
C GLY A 110 1.08 -16.15 -6.12
N ARG A 111 1.83 -16.23 -5.02
CA ARG A 111 2.28 -17.50 -4.42
C ARG A 111 1.24 -18.12 -3.48
N ARG A 112 0.19 -17.36 -3.14
CA ARG A 112 -0.93 -17.76 -2.27
C ARG A 112 -2.26 -17.81 -3.03
N GLY A 113 -2.24 -17.86 -4.37
CA GLY A 113 -3.39 -17.70 -5.27
C GLY A 113 -3.12 -16.68 -6.38
N ALA A 114 -4.13 -16.33 -7.19
CA ALA A 114 -3.99 -15.26 -8.17
C ALA A 114 -3.69 -13.91 -7.48
N ALA A 115 -2.68 -13.18 -7.96
CA ALA A 115 -2.30 -11.90 -7.35
C ALA A 115 -3.46 -10.87 -7.42
N PRO A 116 -3.88 -10.28 -6.28
CA PRO A 116 -4.93 -9.27 -6.28
C PRO A 116 -4.51 -8.02 -7.04
N ALA A 117 -5.45 -7.23 -7.50
CA ALA A 117 -5.18 -5.94 -8.14
C ALA A 117 -4.53 -4.96 -7.15
N SER A 118 -4.97 -4.97 -5.88
CA SER A 118 -4.32 -4.22 -4.81
C SER A 118 -4.33 -4.95 -3.46
N ILE A 119 -3.34 -4.59 -2.64
CA ILE A 119 -3.25 -4.91 -1.23
C ILE A 119 -3.22 -3.58 -0.47
N VAL A 120 -4.17 -3.33 0.41
CA VAL A 120 -4.32 -2.06 1.14
C VAL A 120 -4.30 -2.31 2.64
N MET A 121 -3.26 -1.83 3.31
CA MET A 121 -3.24 -1.75 4.77
C MET A 121 -4.02 -0.51 5.20
N VAL A 122 -4.99 -0.64 6.10
CA VAL A 122 -5.75 0.49 6.66
C VAL A 122 -5.51 0.59 8.17
N SER A 123 -5.22 1.78 8.68
CA SER A 123 -4.91 1.98 10.10
C SER A 123 -5.15 3.39 10.62
N GLY A 124 -4.99 3.60 11.93
CA GLY A 124 -5.20 4.88 12.61
C GLY A 124 -4.04 5.29 13.55
N ASP A 125 -4.39 5.75 14.76
CA ASP A 125 -3.50 6.02 15.91
C ASP A 125 -2.64 7.30 15.87
N VAL A 126 -2.05 7.65 14.72
CA VAL A 126 -0.94 8.64 14.69
C VAL A 126 -1.33 10.12 14.57
N HIS A 127 -2.60 10.46 14.82
CA HIS A 127 -3.15 11.83 14.85
C HIS A 127 -3.00 12.65 13.55
N HIS A 128 -2.74 11.99 12.43
CA HIS A 128 -2.76 12.58 11.09
C HIS A 128 -3.09 11.50 10.07
N GLY A 129 -3.43 11.90 8.85
CA GLY A 129 -3.67 11.00 7.73
C GLY A 129 -2.59 11.08 6.68
N TYR A 130 -2.36 9.97 6.00
CA TYR A 130 -1.51 9.90 4.83
C TYR A 130 -1.79 8.64 4.02
N LEU A 131 -1.44 8.70 2.73
CA LEU A 131 -1.37 7.55 1.84
C LEU A 131 0.08 7.28 1.48
N ALA A 132 0.54 6.05 1.69
CA ALA A 132 1.87 5.59 1.29
C ALA A 132 1.78 4.47 0.27
N ARG A 133 2.52 4.59 -0.83
CA ARG A 133 2.75 3.49 -1.77
C ARG A 133 3.95 2.68 -1.31
N ILE A 134 3.79 1.36 -1.28
CA ILE A 134 4.82 0.40 -0.90
C ILE A 134 5.35 -0.26 -2.17
N ALA A 135 6.67 -0.24 -2.32
CA ALA A 135 7.38 -0.76 -3.48
C ALA A 135 8.31 -1.88 -3.05
N TYR A 136 8.06 -3.07 -3.57
CA TYR A 136 8.98 -4.20 -3.49
C TYR A 136 10.01 -4.13 -4.62
N ARG A 137 11.16 -4.78 -4.42
CA ARG A 137 12.14 -4.97 -5.50
C ARG A 137 11.53 -5.81 -6.63
N ARG A 138 11.89 -5.53 -7.88
CA ARG A 138 11.39 -6.29 -9.05
C ARG A 138 11.62 -7.80 -8.91
N SER A 139 12.74 -8.21 -8.31
CA SER A 139 13.08 -9.61 -8.05
C SER A 139 12.12 -10.35 -7.11
N SER A 140 11.27 -9.64 -6.35
CA SER A 140 10.26 -10.27 -5.49
C SER A 140 9.04 -10.83 -6.25
N GLY A 141 8.88 -10.46 -7.52
CA GLY A 141 7.76 -10.90 -8.37
C GLY A 141 6.39 -10.27 -8.03
N VAL A 142 6.33 -9.29 -7.13
CA VAL A 142 5.08 -8.63 -6.72
C VAL A 142 4.46 -7.86 -7.89
N ARG A 143 3.23 -8.22 -8.24
CA ARG A 143 2.41 -7.61 -9.30
C ARG A 143 1.31 -6.71 -8.76
N SER A 144 0.79 -6.99 -7.56
CA SER A 144 -0.23 -6.18 -6.91
C SER A 144 0.26 -4.78 -6.58
N ALA A 145 -0.65 -3.80 -6.64
CA ALA A 145 -0.37 -2.48 -6.10
C ALA A 145 -0.52 -2.49 -4.57
N VAL A 146 0.55 -2.19 -3.83
CA VAL A 146 0.55 -2.27 -2.36
C VAL A 146 0.56 -0.88 -1.75
N TYR A 147 -0.38 -0.62 -0.84
CA TYR A 147 -0.56 0.67 -0.18
C TYR A 147 -0.77 0.53 1.31
N GLN A 148 -0.45 1.60 2.04
CA GLN A 148 -0.96 1.84 3.38
C GLN A 148 -1.72 3.17 3.40
N SER A 149 -2.97 3.12 3.83
CA SER A 149 -3.80 4.28 4.10
C SER A 149 -3.93 4.44 5.61
N VAL A 150 -3.50 5.59 6.12
CA VAL A 150 -3.64 5.93 7.54
C VAL A 150 -4.63 7.06 7.66
N THR A 151 -5.64 6.87 8.51
CA THR A 151 -6.69 7.85 8.78
C THR A 151 -7.02 7.80 10.25
N SER A 152 -6.70 8.87 10.96
CA SER A 152 -6.76 8.92 12.43
C SER A 152 -7.80 9.89 13.03
N PRO A 153 -8.02 11.12 12.54
CA PRO A 153 -8.73 12.11 13.35
C PRO A 153 -10.27 12.06 13.24
N PHE A 154 -10.96 11.83 14.35
CA PHE A 154 -12.37 12.25 14.55
C PHE A 154 -12.64 13.29 15.66
N ARG A 155 -11.62 13.69 16.45
CA ARG A 155 -11.26 15.09 16.82
C ARG A 155 -10.09 15.06 17.83
N ASN A 156 -8.86 15.20 17.32
CA ASN A 156 -7.67 15.47 18.14
C ASN A 156 -6.81 16.53 17.44
N PRO A 157 -7.12 17.83 17.59
CA PRO A 157 -6.43 18.88 16.86
C PRO A 157 -5.01 19.05 17.42
N LEU A 158 -4.03 18.53 16.68
CA LEU A 158 -2.62 18.73 17.04
C LEU A 158 -2.28 20.22 17.05
N GLY A 159 -1.54 20.63 18.07
CA GLY A 159 -0.96 21.96 18.19
C GLY A 159 0.09 22.21 17.09
N ARG A 160 0.47 23.48 16.89
CA ARG A 160 1.44 23.85 15.83
C ARG A 160 2.79 23.13 15.99
N GLY A 161 3.26 22.96 17.22
CA GLY A 161 4.50 22.26 17.54
C GLY A 161 4.46 20.78 17.16
N GLU A 162 3.38 20.07 17.50
CA GLU A 162 3.21 18.65 17.18
C GLU A 162 3.09 18.42 15.67
N ARG A 163 2.34 19.29 14.96
CA ARG A 163 2.30 19.24 13.49
C ARG A 163 3.67 19.47 12.88
N MET A 164 4.48 20.37 13.45
CA MET A 164 5.84 20.59 12.99
C MET A 164 6.72 19.36 13.25
N PHE A 165 6.62 18.75 14.44
CA PHE A 165 7.32 17.51 14.75
C PHE A 165 6.98 16.40 13.74
N GLN A 166 5.69 16.20 13.42
CA GLN A 166 5.28 15.22 12.42
C GLN A 166 5.81 15.52 11.01
N ARG A 167 5.91 16.80 10.63
CA ARG A 167 6.54 17.18 9.36
C ARG A 167 8.04 16.93 9.35
N ILE A 168 8.73 17.20 10.47
CA ILE A 168 10.16 16.95 10.63
C ILE A 168 10.44 15.44 10.59
N SER A 169 9.68 14.62 11.32
CA SER A 169 9.79 13.15 11.31
C SER A 169 9.55 12.56 9.92
N ALA A 170 8.70 13.23 9.13
CA ALA A 170 8.42 12.92 7.74
C ALA A 170 9.50 13.42 6.74
N SER A 171 10.43 14.28 7.15
CA SER A 171 11.41 14.89 6.25
C SER A 171 12.51 13.91 5.81
N ARG A 172 13.13 14.20 4.66
CA ARG A 172 14.26 13.42 4.15
C ARG A 172 15.51 13.52 5.03
N GLY A 173 15.74 14.69 5.62
CA GLY A 173 16.89 14.93 6.51
C GLY A 173 16.78 14.06 7.77
N MET A 174 15.62 14.08 8.42
CA MET A 174 15.38 13.24 9.59
C MET A 174 15.45 11.74 9.25
N ALA A 175 14.90 11.34 8.10
CA ALA A 175 15.01 9.97 7.62
C ALA A 175 16.48 9.54 7.43
N ALA A 176 17.35 10.40 6.90
CA ALA A 176 18.76 10.07 6.74
C ALA A 176 19.49 9.92 8.09
N VAL A 177 19.25 10.82 9.03
CA VAL A 177 19.86 10.78 10.38
C VAL A 177 19.44 9.53 11.13
N THR A 178 18.14 9.28 11.23
CA THR A 178 17.59 8.12 11.95
C THR A 178 17.96 6.80 11.28
N ARG A 179 18.09 6.77 9.94
CA ARG A 179 18.62 5.61 9.22
C ARG A 179 20.06 5.28 9.58
N LEU A 180 20.91 6.29 9.77
CA LEU A 180 22.30 6.09 10.22
C LEU A 180 22.34 5.57 11.66
N LEU A 181 21.48 6.09 12.55
CA LEU A 181 21.34 5.58 13.91
C LEU A 181 20.85 4.12 13.93
N ALA A 182 19.84 3.79 13.13
CA ALA A 182 19.37 2.42 13.00
C ALA A 182 20.49 1.49 12.51
N ALA A 183 21.25 1.92 11.50
CA ALA A 183 22.38 1.15 10.97
C ALA A 183 23.47 0.91 12.03
N SER A 184 23.76 1.87 12.92
CA SER A 184 24.74 1.69 14.00
C SER A 184 24.29 0.74 15.11
N ALA A 185 23.00 0.38 15.15
CA ALA A 185 22.46 -0.70 15.99
C ALA A 185 22.28 -2.03 15.23
N GLY A 186 22.81 -2.14 14.00
CA GLY A 186 22.73 -3.36 13.19
C GLY A 186 21.36 -3.60 12.55
N VAL A 187 20.51 -2.58 12.46
CA VAL A 187 19.21 -2.67 11.78
C VAL A 187 19.41 -2.87 10.28
N SER A 188 18.86 -3.97 9.75
CA SER A 188 18.78 -4.19 8.31
C SER A 188 17.72 -3.28 7.67
N GLN A 189 17.95 -2.88 6.41
CA GLN A 189 16.94 -2.12 5.67
C GLN A 189 15.72 -3.00 5.38
N PRO A 190 14.49 -2.46 5.47
CA PRO A 190 13.29 -3.19 5.10
C PRO A 190 13.37 -3.71 3.66
N ILE A 191 12.72 -4.85 3.38
CA ILE A 191 12.64 -5.45 2.03
C ILE A 191 11.81 -4.60 1.04
N VAL A 192 11.18 -3.53 1.54
CA VAL A 192 10.38 -2.56 0.79
C VAL A 192 10.96 -1.16 0.88
N ARG A 193 10.56 -0.32 -0.07
CA ARG A 193 10.61 1.14 0.07
C ARG A 193 9.19 1.68 0.08
N TRP A 194 8.94 2.73 0.82
CA TRP A 194 7.64 3.41 0.77
C TRP A 194 7.82 4.91 0.57
N ARG A 195 6.83 5.51 -0.07
CA ARG A 195 6.78 6.94 -0.32
C ARG A 195 5.34 7.40 -0.11
N ARG A 196 5.19 8.47 0.67
CA ARG A 196 3.91 9.17 0.80
C ARG A 196 3.53 9.80 -0.54
N LEU A 197 2.28 9.63 -0.94
CA LEU A 197 1.75 10.18 -2.18
C LEU A 197 1.22 11.59 -1.98
N GLU A 198 0.72 11.88 -0.78
CA GLU A 198 0.17 13.18 -0.40
C GLU A 198 0.90 13.77 0.81
N GLY A 199 0.59 15.05 1.10
CA GLY A 199 0.95 15.68 2.36
C GLY A 199 0.29 15.00 3.56
N LEU A 200 0.79 15.30 4.75
CA LEU A 200 0.13 14.88 5.99
C LEU A 200 -1.14 15.72 6.17
N ALA A 201 -2.26 15.05 6.34
CA ALA A 201 -3.53 15.68 6.63
C ALA A 201 -3.77 15.70 8.14
N PHE A 202 -4.03 16.88 8.70
CA PHE A 202 -4.14 17.12 10.16
C PHE A 202 -5.56 17.53 10.57
N GLU A 203 -6.45 17.66 9.59
CA GLU A 203 -7.84 18.02 9.72
C GLU A 203 -8.65 16.86 10.33
N ASN A 204 -9.84 17.18 10.85
CA ASN A 204 -10.80 16.15 11.23
C ASN A 204 -11.28 15.43 9.97
N GLN A 205 -11.10 14.12 9.83
CA GLN A 205 -11.18 13.49 8.51
C GLN A 205 -11.64 12.04 8.54
N VAL A 206 -12.25 11.63 7.43
CA VAL A 206 -12.67 10.28 7.13
C VAL A 206 -12.05 9.83 5.82
N SER A 207 -11.77 8.54 5.69
CA SER A 207 -11.28 7.95 4.45
C SER A 207 -12.24 6.88 3.99
N THR A 208 -12.58 6.94 2.71
CA THR A 208 -13.52 6.04 2.05
C THR A 208 -12.75 5.23 1.01
N LEU A 209 -12.72 3.91 1.18
CA LEU A 209 -12.15 2.97 0.22
C LEU A 209 -13.29 2.27 -0.53
N GLU A 210 -13.51 2.66 -1.78
CA GLU A 210 -14.47 2.04 -2.67
C GLU A 210 -13.79 0.98 -3.53
N MET A 211 -14.38 -0.21 -3.61
CA MET A 211 -13.84 -1.33 -4.37
C MET A 211 -14.94 -2.00 -5.18
N SER A 212 -14.70 -2.22 -6.47
CA SER A 212 -15.64 -2.88 -7.38
C SER A 212 -14.86 -3.67 -8.44
N GLY A 213 -15.10 -4.98 -8.51
CA GLY A 213 -14.25 -5.89 -9.29
C GLY A 213 -12.78 -5.72 -8.90
N ARG A 214 -11.92 -5.41 -9.88
CA ARG A 214 -10.48 -5.15 -9.71
C ARG A 214 -10.13 -3.66 -9.53
N ASN A 215 -11.13 -2.81 -9.32
CA ASN A 215 -10.99 -1.36 -9.18
C ASN A 215 -10.96 -1.00 -7.70
N ALA A 216 -10.07 -0.08 -7.35
CA ALA A 216 -10.04 0.49 -6.01
C ALA A 216 -9.80 1.99 -6.06
N ILE A 217 -10.64 2.76 -5.38
CA ILE A 217 -10.53 4.22 -5.22
C ILE A 217 -10.52 4.54 -3.74
N LEU A 218 -9.55 5.34 -3.31
CA LEU A 218 -9.43 5.84 -1.95
C LEU A 218 -9.63 7.34 -1.96
N ARG A 219 -10.55 7.83 -1.15
CA ARG A 219 -10.83 9.26 -0.98
C ARG A 219 -10.64 9.65 0.48
N LEU A 220 -9.92 10.74 0.73
CA LEU A 220 -9.80 11.34 2.05
C LEU A 220 -10.59 12.65 2.07
N GLU A 221 -11.45 12.80 3.07
CA GLU A 221 -12.35 13.93 3.21
C GLU A 221 -12.19 14.54 4.59
N LYS A 222 -12.18 15.87 4.68
CA LYS A 222 -12.22 16.60 5.95
C LYS A 222 -13.65 16.99 6.31
N ALA A 223 -13.97 16.99 7.59
CA ALA A 223 -15.20 17.55 8.11
C ALA A 223 -15.16 19.09 8.03
N VAL A 224 -16.23 19.67 7.49
CA VAL A 224 -16.44 21.11 7.38
C VAL A 224 -17.80 21.48 7.99
N ALA A 225 -17.92 22.69 8.52
CA ALA A 225 -19.23 23.24 8.87
C ALA A 225 -19.92 23.73 7.59
N THR A 226 -21.22 23.51 7.48
CA THR A 226 -22.04 23.94 6.34
C THR A 226 -23.22 24.77 6.84
N ASP A 227 -23.70 25.71 6.00
CA ASP A 227 -24.84 26.58 6.34
C ASP A 227 -26.21 25.89 6.17
N GLY A 228 -26.22 24.59 5.83
CA GLY A 228 -27.43 23.79 5.63
C GLY A 228 -28.02 23.22 6.93
N PRO A 229 -29.21 22.61 6.87
CA PRO A 229 -29.92 22.09 8.05
C PRO A 229 -29.15 20.99 8.81
N GLU A 230 -28.22 20.30 8.16
CA GLU A 230 -27.34 19.30 8.81
C GLU A 230 -26.17 19.94 9.59
N GLY A 231 -25.79 21.19 9.30
CA GLY A 231 -24.72 21.94 9.98
C GLY A 231 -23.30 21.38 9.79
N ALA A 232 -23.13 20.28 9.06
CA ALA A 232 -21.86 19.63 8.80
C ALA A 232 -21.81 19.04 7.39
N GLY A 233 -20.61 18.88 6.85
CA GLY A 233 -20.36 18.26 5.55
C GLY A 233 -18.96 17.69 5.44
N LEU A 234 -18.69 17.04 4.31
CA LEU A 234 -17.38 16.50 3.96
C LEU A 234 -16.84 17.21 2.73
N GLU A 235 -15.60 17.69 2.80
CA GLU A 235 -14.87 18.27 1.68
C GLU A 235 -13.69 17.36 1.34
N ALA A 236 -13.61 16.90 0.09
CA ALA A 236 -12.52 16.05 -0.37
C ALA A 236 -11.18 16.79 -0.29
N LEU A 237 -10.23 16.22 0.46
CA LEU A 237 -8.84 16.64 0.45
C LEU A 237 -8.13 16.11 -0.79
N TRP A 238 -8.36 14.84 -1.11
CA TRP A 238 -7.84 14.18 -2.32
C TRP A 238 -8.56 12.86 -2.59
N GLU A 239 -8.47 12.42 -3.84
CA GLU A 239 -8.94 11.11 -4.30
C GLU A 239 -7.85 10.43 -5.12
N ARG A 240 -7.68 9.12 -4.93
CA ARG A 240 -6.67 8.31 -5.61
C ARG A 240 -7.23 6.96 -6.03
N ARG A 241 -7.08 6.66 -7.32
CA ARG A 241 -7.24 5.30 -7.84
C ARG A 241 -6.02 4.45 -7.47
N LEU A 242 -6.24 3.38 -6.71
CA LEU A 242 -5.20 2.46 -6.24
C LEU A 242 -4.94 1.31 -7.22
N ALA A 243 -5.98 0.84 -7.92
CA ALA A 243 -5.96 -0.23 -8.92
C ALA A 243 -6.88 0.12 -10.10
N PRO A 244 -6.56 -0.34 -11.32
CA PRO A 244 -7.23 0.11 -12.54
C PRO A 244 -8.72 -0.26 -12.58
N ALA A 245 -9.53 0.62 -13.20
CA ALA A 245 -10.85 0.32 -13.75
C ALA A 245 -10.75 -0.83 -14.78
N PRO A 246 -11.76 -1.70 -15.02
CA PRO A 246 -11.72 -2.60 -16.16
C PRO A 246 -11.50 -1.73 -17.40
N LYS A 247 -10.58 -2.17 -18.27
CA LYS A 247 -10.68 -1.76 -19.67
C LYS A 247 -12.01 -2.31 -20.14
N GLU A 248 -12.86 -1.46 -20.73
CA GLU A 248 -13.77 -1.87 -21.79
C GLU A 248 -12.91 -2.59 -22.84
N ALA A 249 -12.79 -3.90 -22.67
CA ALA A 249 -12.04 -4.76 -23.55
C ALA A 249 -13.00 -5.25 -24.62
N GLU A 250 -13.53 -4.34 -25.44
CA GLU A 250 -14.24 -4.66 -26.70
C GLU A 250 -14.67 -3.40 -27.45
N THR A 251 -13.72 -2.56 -27.86
CA THR A 251 -13.90 -1.74 -29.07
C THR A 251 -12.51 -1.34 -29.56
N MET A 252 -12.25 -1.49 -30.86
CA MET A 252 -10.94 -1.36 -31.55
C MET A 252 -10.13 -2.65 -31.78
N ALA A 253 -10.79 -3.82 -31.82
CA ALA A 253 -10.26 -5.01 -32.47
C ALA A 253 -11.29 -5.66 -33.41
N THR A 254 -12.03 -4.84 -34.15
CA THR A 254 -12.88 -5.25 -35.28
C THR A 254 -12.89 -4.13 -36.30
N ASP A 255 -11.73 -3.83 -36.86
CA ASP A 255 -11.60 -3.09 -38.12
C ASP A 255 -10.22 -3.40 -38.72
N THR A 256 -10.08 -4.61 -39.24
CA THR A 256 -9.16 -5.01 -40.33
C THR A 256 -9.31 -6.51 -40.56
N ASN A 257 -10.45 -6.93 -41.10
CA ASN A 257 -10.49 -8.11 -41.97
C ASN A 257 -11.69 -7.99 -42.91
N GLY A 258 -11.59 -7.04 -43.84
CA GLY A 258 -12.47 -6.99 -45.01
C GLY A 258 -11.89 -7.86 -46.12
N ALA A 259 -12.30 -9.12 -46.18
CA ALA A 259 -12.24 -9.93 -47.40
C ALA A 259 -13.61 -10.58 -47.58
N PRO A 260 -14.43 -10.17 -48.57
CA PRO A 260 -15.67 -10.85 -48.85
C PRO A 260 -15.43 -12.10 -49.69
N ALA A 261 -16.33 -13.05 -49.45
CA ALA A 261 -16.32 -14.41 -49.94
C ALA A 261 -16.41 -14.54 -51.47
N ASP A 262 -15.69 -15.56 -51.92
CA ASP A 262 -15.94 -16.47 -53.04
C ASP A 262 -17.36 -16.37 -53.65
N HIS A 263 -17.42 -15.87 -54.89
CA HIS A 263 -18.59 -15.96 -55.75
C HIS A 263 -18.34 -17.01 -56.83
N GLY A 264 -19.29 -17.94 -56.93
CA GLY A 264 -19.23 -19.13 -57.76
C GLY A 264 -18.97 -18.90 -59.24
N ARG A 265 -18.25 -19.88 -59.80
CA ARG A 265 -18.15 -20.17 -61.23
C ARG A 265 -19.53 -20.31 -61.88
N PRO A 266 -19.62 -19.94 -63.16
CA PRO A 266 -20.12 -20.87 -64.15
C PRO A 266 -19.14 -21.06 -65.32
N ASP A 267 -19.32 -22.20 -65.98
CA ASP A 267 -18.53 -22.78 -67.05
C ASP A 267 -18.51 -21.98 -68.36
N GLY A 268 -17.52 -22.29 -69.21
CA GLY A 268 -17.72 -22.29 -70.66
C GLY A 268 -16.87 -21.32 -71.49
N ASN A 269 -15.71 -21.81 -71.92
CA ASN A 269 -15.23 -21.81 -73.31
C ASN A 269 -15.32 -20.51 -74.15
N ASP A 270 -14.19 -19.85 -74.42
CA ASP A 270 -13.60 -19.76 -75.78
C ASP A 270 -12.33 -18.88 -75.86
N ARG A 271 -11.26 -19.50 -76.39
CA ARG A 271 -10.29 -19.04 -77.40
C ARG A 271 -9.87 -17.55 -77.54
N LEU A 272 -8.52 -17.44 -77.60
CA LEU A 272 -7.67 -16.65 -78.53
C LEU A 272 -7.22 -15.22 -78.16
N ALA A 273 -5.88 -15.08 -78.25
CA ALA A 273 -5.10 -13.96 -78.76
C ALA A 273 -4.76 -12.74 -77.85
N SER A 274 -3.48 -12.68 -77.45
CA SER A 274 -2.66 -11.45 -77.42
C SER A 274 -2.46 -10.88 -78.84
N PRO A 275 -1.79 -9.72 -79.09
CA PRO A 275 -1.31 -8.65 -78.20
C PRO A 275 -1.65 -7.22 -78.73
N ILE A 276 -1.10 -6.16 -78.10
CA ILE A 276 -0.40 -4.99 -78.73
C ILE A 276 -0.80 -3.59 -78.19
N ALA A 277 0.25 -2.92 -77.70
CA ALA A 277 0.65 -1.49 -77.76
C ALA A 277 -0.11 -0.35 -77.06
N ALA A 278 0.68 0.32 -76.21
CA ALA A 278 1.13 1.71 -76.29
C ALA A 278 0.10 2.85 -76.46
N SER A 279 0.16 3.84 -75.56
CA SER A 279 0.70 5.17 -75.89
C SER A 279 0.34 6.21 -74.82
N HIS A 280 1.40 6.89 -74.38
CA HIS A 280 1.52 8.26 -73.87
C HIS A 280 0.36 9.29 -73.97
N ALA A 281 0.44 10.21 -72.99
CA ALA A 281 0.04 11.63 -72.96
C ALA A 281 -1.47 11.91 -72.82
N ARG A 282 -1.92 12.76 -71.90
CA ARG A 282 -1.32 13.98 -71.31
C ARG A 282 -1.59 14.07 -69.81
#